data_AF-A0A523E5Y7-F1
#
_entry.id   AF-A0A523E5Y7-F1
#
_cell.length_a   1.000
_cell.length_b   1.000
_cell.length_c   1.000
_cell.angle_alpha   90.00
_cell.angle_beta   90.00
_cell.angle_gamma   90.00
#
_symmetry.space_group_name_H-M   'P 1'
#
loop_
_entity.id
_entity.type
_entity.pdbx_description
1 polymer ?
#
loop_
_entity_poly.entity_id
_entity_poly.type
_entity_poly.pdbx_seq_one_letter_code
_entity_poly.pdbx_strand_id
1 'polypeptide(L)'
;MLLPLFEWFELTTVGEIIRTSTWLFPFIEAFHLVAFGVVGGAVLLVDLRLIGLAFRSQPVAQVAQEMKPWLQRGVAVAVVSGSLLFVSESVKCYYSEAFWIKITGLFFALIFTFTIRRKVSMAEAGSIGPVWGRVVGVVSIGLWATVAWGGRWIGFS
;
A
#
# COMPACT_ATOMS: atom_id res chain seq x y z
N MET A 1 15.91 -20.42 3.07
CA MET A 1 16.81 -20.03 4.18
C MET A 1 16.91 -18.51 4.26
N LEU A 2 15.87 -17.84 4.77
CA LEU A 2 15.86 -16.37 4.98
C LEU A 2 15.88 -16.00 6.47
N LEU A 3 15.65 -16.95 7.37
CA LEU A 3 15.60 -16.72 8.82
C LEU A 3 16.83 -15.97 9.37
N PRO A 4 18.09 -16.32 9.02
CA PRO A 4 19.25 -15.59 9.54
C PRO A 4 19.28 -14.10 9.16
N LEU A 5 18.70 -13.75 8.00
CA LEU A 5 18.59 -12.36 7.57
C LEU A 5 17.54 -11.60 8.42
N PHE A 6 16.43 -12.26 8.76
CA PHE A 6 15.40 -11.67 9.61
C PHE A 6 15.92 -11.52 11.05
N GLU A 7 16.61 -12.52 11.59
CA GLU A 7 17.30 -12.39 12.89
C GLU A 7 18.30 -11.22 12.89
N TRP A 8 19.04 -11.02 11.81
CA TRP A 8 19.94 -9.87 11.67
C TRP A 8 19.21 -8.52 11.71
N PHE A 9 18.03 -8.41 11.07
CA PHE A 9 17.22 -7.19 11.14
C PHE A 9 16.75 -6.91 12.57
N GLU A 10 16.29 -7.94 13.29
CA GLU A 10 15.79 -7.79 14.66
C GLU A 10 16.87 -7.30 15.63
N LEU A 11 18.11 -7.76 15.43
CA LEU A 11 19.25 -7.44 16.29
C LEU A 11 19.86 -6.05 16.01
N THR A 12 19.31 -5.30 15.03
CA THR A 12 19.78 -3.94 14.79
C THR A 12 19.42 -3.00 15.95
N THR A 13 20.27 -2.00 16.21
CA THR A 13 20.02 -1.00 17.27
C THR A 13 18.70 -0.25 17.07
N VAL A 14 18.30 -0.03 15.81
CA VAL A 14 17.02 0.62 15.49
C VAL A 14 15.84 -0.27 15.91
N GLY A 15 15.91 -1.56 15.60
CA GLY A 15 14.89 -2.54 16.02
C GLY A 15 14.78 -2.61 17.55
N GLU A 16 15.91 -2.70 18.24
CA GLU A 16 15.98 -2.73 19.70
C GLU A 16 15.32 -1.50 20.34
N ILE A 17 15.66 -0.29 19.86
CA ILE A 17 15.12 0.97 20.39
C ILE A 17 13.59 1.04 20.22
N ILE A 18 13.08 0.63 19.07
CA ILE A 18 11.65 0.65 18.79
C ILE A 18 10.92 -0.39 19.64
N ARG A 19 11.46 -1.61 19.72
CA ARG A 19 10.87 -2.75 20.45
C ARG A 19 10.83 -2.55 21.96
N THR A 20 11.87 -1.95 22.53
CA THR A 20 11.97 -1.70 23.99
C THR A 20 11.21 -0.45 24.44
N SER A 21 10.85 0.44 23.52
CA SER A 21 10.12 1.66 23.83
C SER A 21 8.61 1.44 23.82
N THR A 22 7.94 1.79 24.91
CA THR A 22 6.48 1.69 25.04
C THR A 22 5.71 2.54 24.01
N TRP A 23 6.30 3.63 23.53
CA TRP A 23 5.60 4.61 22.69
C TRP A 23 6.06 4.64 21.24
N LEU A 24 7.29 4.27 20.93
CA LEU A 24 7.80 4.38 19.55
C LEU A 24 7.05 3.46 18.60
N PHE A 25 6.83 2.20 18.98
CA PHE A 25 6.12 1.26 18.12
C PHE A 25 4.68 1.73 17.82
N PRO A 26 3.81 2.04 18.81
CA PRO A 26 2.45 2.53 18.54
C PRO A 26 2.43 3.84 17.75
N PHE A 27 3.39 4.74 17.99
CA PHE A 27 3.47 6.01 17.28
C PHE A 27 3.82 5.80 15.80
N ILE A 28 4.84 4.99 15.50
CA ILE A 28 5.21 4.64 14.12
C ILE A 28 4.06 3.91 13.44
N GLU A 29 3.39 2.98 14.13
CA GLU A 29 2.22 2.27 13.62
C GLU A 29 1.06 3.22 13.30
N ALA A 30 0.77 4.19 14.16
CA ALA A 30 -0.26 5.20 13.89
C ALA A 30 0.04 6.00 12.61
N PHE A 31 1.28 6.47 12.45
CA PHE A 31 1.70 7.17 11.21
C PHE A 31 1.64 6.25 9.98
N HIS A 32 2.01 4.98 10.12
CA HIS A 32 1.91 3.99 9.07
C HIS A 32 0.47 3.82 8.60
N LEU A 33 -0.48 3.68 9.53
CA LEU A 33 -1.90 3.52 9.25
C LEU A 33 -2.50 4.77 8.60
N VAL A 34 -2.13 5.97 9.07
CA VAL A 34 -2.56 7.23 8.44
C VAL A 34 -2.03 7.32 7.01
N ALA A 35 -0.75 7.03 6.79
CA ALA A 35 -0.17 7.01 5.45
C ALA A 35 -0.87 6.00 4.54
N PHE A 36 -1.18 4.81 5.07
CA PHE A 36 -1.94 3.79 4.34
C PHE A 36 -3.37 4.23 4.04
N GLY A 37 -4.03 4.96 4.94
CA GLY A 37 -5.33 5.58 4.72
C GLY A 37 -5.30 6.62 3.59
N VAL A 38 -4.26 7.46 3.54
CA VAL A 38 -4.04 8.43 2.45
C VAL A 38 -3.83 7.70 1.12
N VAL A 39 -3.01 6.64 1.09
CA VAL A 39 -2.81 5.82 -0.11
C VAL A 39 -4.11 5.18 -0.56
N GLY A 40 -4.82 4.51 0.36
CA GLY A 40 -6.10 3.86 0.08
C GLY A 40 -7.14 4.85 -0.46
N GLY A 41 -7.25 6.04 0.15
CA GLY A 41 -8.14 7.10 -0.33
C GLY A 41 -7.78 7.58 -1.74
N ALA A 42 -6.50 7.88 -1.99
CA ALA A 42 -6.03 8.32 -3.31
C ALA A 42 -6.28 7.27 -4.41
N VAL A 43 -6.05 5.99 -4.10
CA VAL A 43 -6.34 4.87 -5.00
C VAL A 43 -7.84 4.74 -5.25
N LEU A 44 -8.63 4.72 -4.18
CA LEU A 44 -10.08 4.50 -4.25
C LEU A 44 -10.79 5.59 -5.06
N LEU A 45 -10.42 6.86 -4.90
CA LEU A 45 -11.05 7.96 -5.64
C LEU A 45 -10.82 7.83 -7.16
N VAL A 46 -9.60 7.46 -7.57
CA VAL A 46 -9.25 7.24 -8.98
C VAL A 46 -9.96 5.99 -9.52
N ASP A 47 -9.99 4.90 -8.74
CA ASP A 47 -10.58 3.63 -9.17
C ASP A 47 -12.11 3.71 -9.24
N LEU A 48 -12.77 4.37 -8.29
CA LEU A 48 -14.21 4.66 -8.38
C LEU A 48 -14.53 5.50 -9.60
N ARG A 49 -13.64 6.43 -9.98
CA ARG A 49 -13.79 7.19 -11.22
C ARG A 49 -13.60 6.31 -12.46
N LEU A 50 -12.63 5.40 -12.47
CA LEU A 50 -12.41 4.42 -13.54
C LEU A 50 -13.61 3.47 -13.71
N ILE A 51 -14.22 3.05 -12.61
CA ILE A 51 -15.41 2.18 -12.62
C ILE A 51 -16.65 2.97 -13.09
N GLY A 52 -16.65 4.28 -12.89
CA GLY A 52 -17.76 5.17 -13.21
C GLY A 52 -18.77 5.27 -12.07
N LEU A 53 -18.33 5.18 -10.82
CA LEU A 53 -19.16 5.36 -9.62
C LEU A 53 -19.01 6.75 -9.00
N ALA A 54 -17.84 7.41 -9.15
CA ALA A 54 -17.55 8.74 -8.61
C ALA A 54 -16.97 9.68 -9.68
N PHE A 55 -17.01 11.00 -9.43
CA PHE A 55 -16.42 12.06 -10.27
C PHE A 55 -16.75 12.00 -11.78
N ARG A 56 -17.96 11.53 -12.13
CA ARG A 56 -18.36 11.26 -13.53
C ARG A 56 -18.23 12.47 -14.47
N SER A 57 -18.36 13.68 -13.92
CA SER A 57 -18.22 14.95 -14.65
C SER A 57 -16.78 15.34 -14.96
N GLN A 58 -15.79 14.74 -14.30
CA GLN A 58 -14.37 15.06 -14.49
C GLN A 58 -13.67 13.98 -15.34
N PRO A 59 -12.66 14.32 -16.15
CA PRO A 59 -11.81 13.34 -16.82
C PRO A 59 -11.04 12.47 -15.82
N VAL A 60 -10.87 11.18 -16.11
CA VAL A 60 -10.09 10.25 -15.26
C VAL A 60 -8.67 10.77 -15.01
N ALA A 61 -8.04 11.32 -16.05
CA ALA A 61 -6.68 11.84 -15.98
C ALA A 61 -6.55 13.02 -15.00
N GLN A 62 -7.57 13.87 -14.88
CA GLN A 62 -7.57 14.99 -13.95
C GLN A 62 -7.57 14.48 -12.50
N VAL A 63 -8.52 13.59 -12.16
CA VAL A 63 -8.60 12.96 -10.82
C VAL A 63 -7.29 12.23 -10.49
N ALA A 64 -6.72 11.51 -11.45
CA ALA A 64 -5.46 10.80 -11.26
C ALA A 64 -4.26 11.74 -11.02
N GLN A 65 -4.21 12.89 -11.69
CA GLN A 65 -3.15 13.88 -11.49
C GLN A 65 -3.26 14.55 -10.11
N GLU A 66 -4.46 14.92 -9.68
CA GLU A 66 -4.71 15.52 -8.37
C GLU A 66 -4.36 14.55 -7.23
N MET A 67 -4.65 13.26 -7.39
CA MET A 67 -4.35 12.23 -6.38
C MET A 67 -2.91 11.71 -6.41
N LYS A 68 -2.17 11.93 -7.49
CA LYS A 68 -0.78 11.46 -7.66
C LYS A 68 0.16 11.88 -6.52
N PRO A 69 0.26 13.16 -6.09
CA PRO A 69 1.18 13.55 -5.02
C PRO A 69 0.83 12.88 -3.69
N TRP A 70 -0.46 12.74 -3.39
CA TRP A 70 -0.94 12.06 -2.17
C TRP A 70 -0.57 10.58 -2.17
N LEU A 71 -0.77 9.90 -3.30
CA LEU A 71 -0.37 8.52 -3.47
C LEU A 71 1.14 8.34 -3.30
N GLN A 72 1.96 9.15 -3.97
CA GLN A 72 3.42 9.01 -3.93
C GLN A 72 3.98 9.30 -2.54
N ARG A 73 3.53 10.39 -1.89
CA ARG A 73 3.96 10.74 -0.54
C ARG A 73 3.47 9.72 0.48
N GLY A 74 2.21 9.28 0.37
CA GLY A 74 1.64 8.25 1.24
C GLY A 74 2.38 6.92 1.13
N VAL A 75 2.71 6.47 -0.09
CA VAL A 75 3.52 5.26 -0.29
C VAL A 75 4.91 5.42 0.31
N ALA A 76 5.57 6.57 0.10
CA ALA A 76 6.89 6.82 0.68
C ALA A 76 6.86 6.73 2.21
N VAL A 77 5.90 7.40 2.86
CA VAL A 77 5.75 7.36 4.33
C VAL A 77 5.38 5.95 4.79
N ALA A 78 4.48 5.25 4.11
CA ALA A 78 4.08 3.88 4.45
C ALA A 78 5.25 2.89 4.33
N VAL A 79 6.10 3.02 3.32
CA VAL A 79 7.29 2.17 3.16
C VAL A 79 8.31 2.45 4.26
N VAL A 80 8.61 3.73 4.54
CA VAL A 80 9.58 4.08 5.59
C VAL A 80 9.11 3.60 6.96
N SER A 81 7.88 3.94 7.34
CA SER A 81 7.30 3.50 8.62
C SER A 81 7.13 1.99 8.70
N GLY A 82 6.72 1.33 7.61
CA GLY A 82 6.58 -0.12 7.55
C GLY A 82 7.90 -0.86 7.71
N SER A 83 8.98 -0.33 7.12
CA SER A 83 10.33 -0.87 7.31
C SER A 83 10.81 -0.74 8.75
N LEU A 84 10.50 0.38 9.43
CA LEU A 84 10.83 0.55 10.85
C LEU A 84 10.10 -0.47 11.74
N LEU A 85 8.80 -0.70 11.49
CA LEU A 85 8.00 -1.71 12.20
C LEU A 85 8.48 -3.13 11.90
N PHE A 86 8.88 -3.39 10.65
CA PHE A 86 9.44 -4.68 10.25
C PHE A 86 10.73 -4.96 11.01
N VAL A 87 11.65 -4.00 11.06
CA VAL A 87 12.96 -4.16 11.72
C VAL A 87 12.80 -4.41 13.22
N SER A 88 11.77 -3.84 13.88
CA SER A 88 11.54 -4.09 15.31
C SER A 88 10.98 -5.47 15.63
N GLU A 89 10.29 -6.11 14.69
CA GLU A 89 9.54 -7.36 14.91
C GLU A 89 9.75 -8.36 13.76
N SER A 90 10.97 -8.41 13.21
CA SER A 90 11.22 -9.08 11.94
C SER A 90 11.02 -10.60 12.02
N VAL A 91 11.52 -11.29 13.05
CA VAL A 91 11.33 -12.73 13.26
C VAL A 91 9.84 -13.05 13.43
N LYS A 92 9.07 -12.20 14.13
CA LYS A 92 7.60 -12.33 14.16
C LYS A 92 7.01 -12.22 12.75
N CYS A 93 7.45 -11.26 11.95
CA CYS A 93 7.04 -11.14 10.54
C CYS A 93 7.45 -12.37 9.70
N TYR A 94 8.59 -13.01 9.98
CA TYR A 94 9.05 -14.21 9.25
C TYR A 94 8.05 -15.36 9.37
N TYR A 95 7.55 -15.61 10.57
CA TYR A 95 6.61 -16.70 10.86
C TYR A 95 5.14 -16.34 10.57
N SER A 96 4.85 -15.07 10.27
CA SER A 96 3.50 -14.63 9.94
C SER A 96 3.19 -14.83 8.46
N GLU A 97 2.26 -15.74 8.13
CA GLU A 97 1.76 -15.91 6.76
C GLU A 97 1.16 -14.60 6.21
N ALA A 98 0.47 -13.84 7.08
CA ALA A 98 -0.12 -12.56 6.74
C ALA A 98 0.93 -11.53 6.27
N PHE A 99 2.13 -11.55 6.84
CA PHE A 99 3.22 -10.69 6.40
C PHE A 99 3.65 -11.01 4.96
N TRP A 100 3.82 -12.28 4.62
CA TRP A 100 4.18 -12.69 3.26
C TRP A 100 3.10 -12.33 2.24
N ILE A 101 1.82 -12.51 2.59
CA ILE A 101 0.68 -12.07 1.76
C ILE A 101 0.72 -10.55 1.58
N LYS A 102 0.96 -9.79 2.65
CA LYS A 102 1.04 -8.32 2.59
C LYS A 102 2.17 -7.86 1.68
N ILE A 103 3.38 -8.41 1.83
CA ILE A 103 4.57 -7.97 1.08
C ILE A 103 4.48 -8.35 -0.40
N THR A 104 4.04 -9.58 -0.70
CA THR A 104 3.82 -10.01 -2.10
C THR A 104 2.68 -9.22 -2.75
N GLY A 105 1.57 -9.03 -2.03
CA GLY A 105 0.46 -8.18 -2.46
C GLY A 105 0.90 -6.73 -2.70
N LEU A 106 1.74 -6.17 -1.83
CA LEU A 106 2.26 -4.80 -1.96
C LEU A 106 3.13 -4.66 -3.21
N PHE A 107 3.99 -5.63 -3.48
CA PHE A 107 4.80 -5.65 -4.69
C PHE A 107 3.93 -5.59 -5.95
N PHE A 108 2.91 -6.45 -6.05
CA PHE A 108 1.98 -6.43 -7.18
C PHE A 108 1.13 -5.15 -7.23
N ALA A 109 0.63 -4.67 -6.09
CA ALA A 109 -0.15 -3.45 -5.99
C ALA A 109 0.64 -2.23 -6.49
N LEU A 110 1.91 -2.10 -6.11
CA LEU A 110 2.78 -1.00 -6.54
C LEU A 110 3.07 -1.08 -8.04
N ILE A 111 3.46 -2.25 -8.55
CA ILE A 111 3.72 -2.44 -9.99
C ILE A 111 2.45 -2.11 -10.77
N PHE A 112 1.32 -2.70 -10.42
CA PHE A 112 0.05 -2.49 -11.10
C PHE A 112 -0.36 -1.01 -11.09
N THR A 113 -0.23 -0.36 -9.94
CA THR A 113 -0.53 1.06 -9.71
C THR A 113 0.29 1.98 -10.61
N PHE A 114 1.62 1.79 -10.62
CA PHE A 114 2.53 2.70 -11.31
C PHE A 114 2.73 2.38 -12.80
N THR A 115 2.29 1.20 -13.27
CA THR A 115 2.37 0.78 -14.67
C THR A 115 1.00 0.76 -15.34
N ILE A 116 0.21 -0.29 -15.13
CA ILE A 116 -1.06 -0.56 -15.82
C ILE A 116 -2.10 0.50 -15.46
N ARG A 117 -2.34 0.73 -14.16
CA ARG A 117 -3.35 1.70 -13.72
C ARG A 117 -3.01 3.11 -14.19
N ARG A 118 -1.74 3.51 -14.06
CA ARG A 118 -1.25 4.81 -14.54
C ARG A 118 -1.44 4.96 -16.06
N LYS A 119 -1.10 3.94 -16.85
CA LYS A 119 -1.29 3.97 -18.31
C LYS A 119 -2.76 4.14 -18.66
N VAL A 120 -3.64 3.42 -17.96
CA VAL A 120 -5.08 3.46 -18.21
C VAL A 120 -5.70 4.78 -17.76
N SER A 121 -5.29 5.31 -16.60
CA SER A 121 -5.83 6.57 -16.07
C SER A 121 -5.39 7.80 -16.85
N MET A 122 -4.25 7.72 -17.55
CA MET A 122 -3.69 8.81 -18.35
C MET A 122 -3.96 8.66 -19.86
N ALA A 123 -4.68 7.61 -20.27
CA ALA A 123 -5.02 7.40 -21.66
C ALA A 123 -6.00 8.46 -22.17
N GLU A 124 -5.92 8.79 -23.45
CA GLU A 124 -6.81 9.77 -24.08
C GLU A 124 -8.28 9.32 -24.00
N ALA A 125 -9.19 10.29 -23.91
CA ALA A 125 -10.61 10.01 -23.82
C ALA A 125 -11.09 9.20 -25.03
N GLY A 126 -11.68 8.03 -24.78
CA GLY A 126 -12.16 7.11 -25.82
C GLY A 126 -11.14 6.08 -26.33
N SER A 127 -9.86 6.19 -25.95
CA SER A 127 -8.82 5.22 -26.36
C SER A 127 -8.90 3.88 -25.62
N ILE A 128 -9.53 3.86 -24.43
CA ILE A 128 -9.74 2.66 -23.62
C ILE A 128 -11.23 2.43 -23.46
N GLY A 129 -11.69 1.22 -23.79
CA GLY A 129 -13.09 0.83 -23.63
C GLY A 129 -13.53 0.88 -22.16
N PRO A 130 -14.80 1.22 -21.87
CA PRO A 130 -15.29 1.42 -20.50
C PRO A 130 -15.20 0.16 -19.63
N VAL A 131 -15.25 -1.04 -20.23
CA VAL A 131 -15.06 -2.31 -19.53
C VAL A 131 -13.65 -2.44 -18.97
N TRP A 132 -12.63 -2.06 -19.75
CA TRP A 132 -11.23 -2.14 -19.31
C TRP A 132 -10.94 -1.18 -18.16
N GLY A 133 -11.49 0.03 -18.19
CA GLY A 133 -11.38 0.97 -17.06
C GLY A 133 -11.95 0.38 -15.77
N ARG A 134 -13.14 -0.23 -15.84
CA ARG A 134 -13.77 -0.91 -14.69
C ARG A 134 -12.92 -2.06 -14.15
N VAL A 135 -12.43 -2.94 -15.03
CA VAL A 135 -11.59 -4.09 -14.62
C VAL A 135 -10.34 -3.61 -13.91
N VAL A 136 -9.66 -2.59 -14.45
CA VAL A 136 -8.45 -2.03 -13.85
C VAL A 136 -8.73 -1.43 -12.47
N GLY A 137 -9.84 -0.69 -12.32
CA GLY A 137 -10.26 -0.15 -11.03
C GLY A 137 -10.56 -1.24 -9.99
N VAL A 138 -11.31 -2.29 -10.38
CA VAL A 138 -11.64 -3.41 -9.48
C VAL A 138 -10.40 -4.18 -9.04
N VAL A 139 -9.49 -4.48 -9.98
CA VAL A 139 -8.23 -5.18 -9.67
C VAL A 139 -7.35 -4.34 -8.76
N SER A 140 -7.23 -3.04 -9.01
CA SER A 140 -6.47 -2.12 -8.16
C SER A 140 -7.02 -2.09 -6.72
N ILE A 141 -8.34 -1.96 -6.56
CA ILE A 141 -9.00 -2.01 -5.24
C ILE A 141 -8.72 -3.35 -4.56
N GLY A 142 -8.87 -4.47 -5.26
CA GLY A 142 -8.62 -5.81 -4.69
C GLY A 142 -7.17 -6.00 -4.21
N LEU A 143 -6.19 -5.51 -4.99
CA LEU A 143 -4.77 -5.56 -4.61
C LEU A 143 -4.50 -4.75 -3.35
N TRP A 144 -4.95 -3.49 -3.30
CA TRP A 144 -4.74 -2.63 -2.13
C TRP A 144 -5.51 -3.09 -0.89
N ALA A 145 -6.71 -3.66 -1.07
CA ALA A 145 -7.47 -4.29 0.01
C ALA A 145 -6.76 -5.52 0.58
N THR A 146 -6.12 -6.34 -0.27
CA THR A 146 -5.31 -7.49 0.17
C THR A 146 -4.14 -7.03 1.05
N VAL A 147 -3.46 -5.94 0.67
CA VAL A 147 -2.36 -5.37 1.47
C VAL A 147 -2.87 -4.84 2.81
N ALA A 148 -4.00 -4.13 2.81
CA ALA A 148 -4.64 -3.60 4.02
C ALA A 148 -5.02 -4.74 4.98
N TRP A 149 -5.66 -5.77 4.44
CA TRP A 149 -6.08 -6.96 5.17
C TRP A 149 -4.89 -7.69 5.81
N GLY A 150 -3.85 -7.98 5.02
CA GLY A 150 -2.63 -8.61 5.50
C GLY A 150 -1.97 -7.81 6.62
N GLY A 151 -1.96 -6.47 6.51
CA GLY A 151 -1.48 -5.58 7.57
C GLY A 151 -2.19 -5.77 8.91
N ARG A 152 -3.53 -5.82 8.90
CA ARG A 152 -4.30 -5.99 10.14
C ARG A 152 -4.12 -7.37 10.75
N TRP A 153 -3.93 -8.39 9.91
CA TRP A 153 -3.82 -9.79 10.34
C TRP A 153 -2.48 -10.13 10.99
N ILE A 154 -1.39 -9.40 10.67
CA ILE A 154 -0.10 -9.52 11.38
C ILE A 154 -0.25 -9.24 12.88
N GLY A 155 -1.17 -8.36 13.28
CA GLY A 155 -1.45 -8.08 14.69
C GLY A 155 -2.22 -9.19 15.42
N PHE A 156 -2.79 -10.14 14.68
CA PHE A 156 -3.54 -11.28 15.24
C PHE A 156 -2.78 -12.61 15.18
N SER A 157 -1.71 -12.68 14.39
CA SER A 157 -0.73 -13.79 14.36
C SER A 157 0.37 -13.56 15.40
#